data_AF-A0A2E2L682-F1
#
_entry.id   AF-A0A2E2L682-F1
#
_cell.length_a   1.000
_cell.length_b   1.000
_cell.length_c   1.000
_cell.angle_alpha   90.00
_cell.angle_beta   90.00
_cell.angle_gamma   90.00
#
_symmetry.space_group_name_H-M   'P 1'
#
loop_
_entity.id
_entity.type
_entity.pdbx_description
1 polymer ?
#
loop_
_entity_poly.entity_id
_entity_poly.type
_entity_poly.pdbx_seq_one_letter_code
_entity_poly.pdbx_strand_id
1 'polypeptide(L)'
;MSATAEVTPRPAPRTTWYDRVTTRLRADPVLARRWAVLAPVIVTLLAGILRLWNLGHPPVLIFDETYYVKDAWSQWVLGYTADWPEGADADFAQGETDTFLATGSFSVHPPLGKFLIGVGMALFGADSSVGWRIAAAVFGTAMVLVLYLFARTLTRSIAFATVAALLLAVDGQAIVMSRVSLLDTFLAFFVLLAAWFVALDARGHAARIAAGTASRDAPHEWGPVLWNRPWIIAAGAAAGCAGAVKWSGLYVLAALGVYLIVTDAWARRRAGITFWPTDAVLRQGPVSFLLLVPVAVVVYLSTWTGWLLTAGGWGRNLGGETDPGAWGWVPESLRSLWLFHKAVYDFHVGLTTEHGYASPAWQWPLLLRPTSMYYESTDCGGATCVQNIYSLNNPLIWWAGMAAALWLIYRFAVRPRWQTGLVLTGIAATYVPWLLYPERTIFQFYTVVMLPFVALALAYALRDLSGSASFDAVRRANGQRLVWVILIAVLVLTAFWYPIQTATTVPYDFWRLHNWLPGWI
;
A
#
# COMPACT_ATOMS: atom_id res chain seq x y z
N MET A 1 -65.59 24.53 -27.64
CA MET A 1 -64.97 23.19 -27.56
C MET A 1 -63.51 23.39 -27.20
N SER A 2 -63.14 23.08 -25.95
CA SER A 2 -61.76 23.13 -25.47
C SER A 2 -61.13 21.75 -25.70
N ALA A 3 -60.13 21.67 -26.57
CA ALA A 3 -59.40 20.44 -26.82
C ALA A 3 -58.40 20.21 -25.68
N THR A 4 -58.66 19.21 -24.85
CA THR A 4 -57.72 18.69 -23.87
C THR A 4 -56.55 18.06 -24.59
N ALA A 5 -55.38 18.70 -24.53
CA ALA A 5 -54.12 18.10 -24.98
C ALA A 5 -53.82 16.86 -24.14
N GLU A 6 -53.85 15.70 -24.79
CA GLU A 6 -53.56 14.40 -24.20
C GLU A 6 -52.07 14.37 -23.83
N VAL A 7 -51.77 14.39 -22.53
CA VAL A 7 -50.41 14.31 -22.02
C VAL A 7 -49.92 12.88 -22.24
N THR A 8 -49.17 12.65 -23.31
CA THR A 8 -48.50 11.36 -23.54
C THR A 8 -47.61 11.02 -22.34
N PRO A 9 -47.78 9.85 -21.70
CA PRO A 9 -46.98 9.47 -20.55
C PRO A 9 -45.50 9.41 -20.95
N ARG A 10 -44.62 10.06 -20.17
CA ARG A 10 -43.18 9.94 -20.39
C ARG A 10 -42.80 8.45 -20.40
N PRO A 11 -42.03 7.98 -21.41
CA PRO A 11 -41.63 6.59 -21.47
C PRO A 11 -40.91 6.21 -20.17
N ALA A 12 -41.27 5.07 -19.61
CA ALA A 12 -40.68 4.58 -18.37
C ALA A 12 -39.14 4.62 -18.47
N PRO A 13 -38.46 5.10 -17.43
CA PRO A 13 -37.00 5.24 -17.46
C PRO A 13 -36.35 3.90 -17.80
N ARG A 14 -35.60 3.87 -18.92
CA ARG A 14 -34.87 2.67 -19.33
C ARG A 14 -33.86 2.29 -18.25
N THR A 15 -34.06 1.14 -17.62
CA THR A 15 -33.10 0.58 -16.67
C THR A 15 -31.76 0.36 -17.39
N THR A 16 -30.65 0.69 -16.74
CA THR A 16 -29.33 0.48 -17.32
C THR A 16 -28.91 -0.99 -17.19
N TRP A 17 -27.86 -1.39 -17.90
CA TRP A 17 -27.28 -2.74 -17.72
C TRP A 17 -26.81 -2.96 -16.28
N TYR A 18 -26.12 -1.98 -15.69
CA TYR A 18 -25.64 -2.06 -14.30
C TYR A 18 -26.80 -2.21 -13.32
N ASP A 19 -27.90 -1.50 -13.54
CA ASP A 19 -29.10 -1.60 -12.70
C ASP A 19 -29.75 -2.98 -12.78
N ARG A 20 -29.79 -3.57 -13.98
CA ARG A 20 -30.31 -4.94 -14.16
C ARG A 20 -29.42 -5.96 -13.46
N VAL A 21 -28.10 -5.87 -13.62
CA VAL A 21 -27.15 -6.80 -12.98
C VAL A 21 -27.19 -6.67 -11.46
N THR A 22 -27.16 -5.44 -10.93
CA THR A 22 -27.22 -5.21 -9.48
C THR A 22 -28.55 -5.62 -8.87
N THR A 23 -29.66 -5.41 -9.56
CA THR A 23 -30.99 -5.89 -9.12
C THR A 23 -31.03 -7.42 -9.09
N ARG A 24 -30.55 -8.09 -10.15
CA ARG A 24 -30.46 -9.56 -10.18
C ARG A 24 -29.58 -10.12 -9.06
N LEU A 25 -28.40 -9.52 -8.83
CA LEU A 25 -27.51 -9.92 -7.74
C LEU A 25 -28.12 -9.72 -6.35
N ARG A 26 -29.01 -8.75 -6.17
CA ARG A 26 -29.72 -8.56 -4.89
C ARG A 26 -30.88 -9.53 -4.73
N ALA A 27 -31.54 -9.89 -5.82
CA ALA A 27 -32.68 -10.80 -5.83
C ALA A 27 -32.28 -12.28 -5.66
N ASP A 28 -31.09 -12.67 -6.10
CA ASP A 28 -30.59 -14.05 -6.03
C ASP A 28 -29.38 -14.17 -5.08
N PRO A 29 -29.56 -14.69 -3.85
CA PRO A 29 -28.49 -14.89 -2.88
C PRO A 29 -27.40 -15.88 -3.34
N VAL A 30 -27.75 -16.88 -4.15
CA VAL A 30 -26.80 -17.86 -4.67
C VAL A 30 -25.88 -17.19 -5.67
N LEU A 31 -26.46 -16.43 -6.61
CA LEU A 31 -25.70 -15.64 -7.57
C LEU A 31 -24.83 -14.60 -6.88
N ALA A 32 -25.35 -13.91 -5.85
CA ALA A 32 -24.59 -12.97 -5.04
C ALA A 32 -23.36 -13.61 -4.39
N ARG A 33 -23.53 -14.80 -3.80
CA ARG A 33 -22.44 -15.56 -3.16
C ARG A 33 -21.40 -16.02 -4.18
N ARG A 34 -21.84 -16.50 -5.35
CA ARG A 34 -20.93 -16.87 -6.46
C ARG A 34 -20.08 -15.68 -6.89
N TRP A 35 -20.70 -14.53 -7.14
CA TRP A 35 -19.96 -13.32 -7.54
C TRP A 35 -19.10 -12.72 -6.42
N ALA A 36 -19.46 -12.94 -5.16
CA ALA A 36 -18.62 -12.53 -4.04
C ALA A 36 -17.27 -13.27 -4.00
N VAL A 37 -17.19 -14.46 -4.62
CA VAL A 37 -15.96 -15.26 -4.78
C VAL A 37 -15.32 -15.06 -6.15
N LEU A 38 -16.11 -15.07 -7.23
CA LEU A 38 -15.57 -14.96 -8.59
C LEU A 38 -14.95 -13.59 -8.87
N ALA A 39 -15.57 -12.49 -8.42
CA ALA A 39 -15.05 -11.15 -8.68
C ALA A 39 -13.62 -10.93 -8.14
N PRO A 40 -13.29 -11.22 -6.87
CA PRO A 40 -11.92 -11.09 -6.39
C PRO A 40 -10.98 -12.05 -7.11
N VAL A 41 -11.39 -13.30 -7.36
CA VAL A 41 -10.54 -14.28 -8.07
C VAL A 41 -10.15 -13.76 -9.46
N ILE A 42 -11.11 -13.27 -10.25
CA ILE A 42 -10.84 -12.75 -11.60
C ILE A 42 -9.87 -11.56 -11.57
N VAL A 43 -10.10 -10.59 -10.68
CA VAL A 43 -9.25 -9.38 -10.60
C VAL A 43 -7.86 -9.73 -10.07
N THR A 44 -7.74 -10.64 -9.11
CA THR A 44 -6.45 -11.10 -8.60
C THR A 44 -5.69 -11.94 -9.64
N LEU A 45 -6.38 -12.77 -10.42
CA LEU A 45 -5.76 -13.51 -11.53
C LEU A 45 -5.23 -12.55 -12.60
N LEU A 46 -6.00 -11.52 -12.98
CA LEU A 46 -5.51 -10.46 -13.87
C LEU A 46 -4.26 -9.79 -13.30
N ALA A 47 -4.28 -9.43 -12.01
CA ALA A 47 -3.12 -8.83 -11.35
C ALA A 47 -1.89 -9.74 -11.39
N GLY A 48 -2.08 -11.04 -11.15
CA GLY A 48 -1.03 -12.06 -11.20
C GLY A 48 -0.46 -12.22 -12.60
N ILE A 49 -1.29 -12.27 -13.65
CA ILE A 49 -0.83 -12.34 -15.05
C ILE A 49 0.07 -11.13 -15.36
N LEU A 50 -0.39 -9.92 -15.05
CA LEU A 50 0.37 -8.69 -15.37
C LEU A 50 1.72 -8.60 -14.64
N ARG A 51 1.82 -9.19 -13.44
CA ARG A 51 3.01 -9.13 -12.58
C ARG A 51 3.98 -10.29 -12.82
N LEU A 52 3.48 -11.49 -13.09
CA LEU A 52 4.30 -12.70 -13.25
C LEU A 52 4.76 -12.94 -14.69
N TRP A 53 4.10 -12.33 -15.68
CA TRP A 53 4.48 -12.47 -17.08
C TRP A 53 5.94 -12.05 -17.30
N ASN A 54 6.80 -12.97 -17.76
CA ASN A 54 8.21 -12.70 -18.03
C ASN A 54 8.96 -12.03 -16.87
N LEU A 55 8.71 -12.49 -15.63
CA LEU A 55 9.25 -11.84 -14.41
C LEU A 55 10.78 -11.81 -14.34
N GLY A 56 11.45 -12.82 -14.91
CA GLY A 56 12.91 -12.91 -14.91
C GLY A 56 13.61 -11.92 -15.84
N HIS A 57 12.87 -11.22 -16.70
CA HIS A 57 13.45 -10.23 -17.61
C HIS A 57 13.37 -8.81 -17.03
N PRO A 58 14.46 -8.01 -17.08
CA PRO A 58 15.80 -8.38 -17.56
C PRO A 58 16.60 -9.18 -16.52
N PRO A 59 17.52 -10.08 -16.92
CA PRO A 59 18.29 -10.93 -16.01
C PRO A 59 19.51 -10.19 -15.42
N VAL A 60 19.32 -8.94 -15.01
CA VAL A 60 20.32 -8.09 -14.37
C VAL A 60 19.70 -7.41 -13.16
N LEU A 61 20.53 -7.03 -12.18
CA LEU A 61 20.08 -6.20 -11.06
C LEU A 61 19.82 -4.79 -11.57
N ILE A 62 18.63 -4.27 -11.29
CA ILE A 62 18.21 -2.93 -11.72
C ILE A 62 17.95 -2.04 -10.51
N PHE A 63 18.31 -0.74 -10.62
CA PHE A 63 18.07 0.23 -9.56
C PHE A 63 18.58 -0.27 -8.18
N ASP A 64 17.81 -0.09 -7.11
CA ASP A 64 18.15 -0.54 -5.76
C ASP A 64 18.13 -2.08 -5.58
N GLU A 65 17.85 -2.89 -6.61
CA GLU A 65 18.11 -4.35 -6.54
C GLU A 65 19.59 -4.65 -6.26
N THR A 66 20.49 -3.74 -6.68
CA THR A 66 21.92 -3.75 -6.31
C THR A 66 22.14 -3.83 -4.79
N TYR A 67 21.23 -3.28 -3.98
CA TYR A 67 21.33 -3.39 -2.52
C TYR A 67 20.47 -4.56 -2.02
N TYR A 68 19.17 -4.55 -2.33
CA TYR A 68 18.22 -5.41 -1.64
C TYR A 68 18.33 -6.88 -1.99
N VAL A 69 18.70 -7.25 -3.21
CA VAL A 69 18.82 -8.66 -3.59
C VAL A 69 20.02 -9.28 -2.89
N LYS A 70 21.18 -8.64 -2.98
CA LYS A 70 22.42 -9.07 -2.32
C LYS A 70 22.27 -9.09 -0.80
N ASP A 71 21.81 -7.99 -0.19
CA ASP A 71 21.58 -7.95 1.26
C ASP A 71 20.58 -9.03 1.71
N ALA A 72 19.51 -9.28 0.95
CA ALA A 72 18.54 -10.32 1.25
C ALA A 72 19.15 -11.72 1.23
N TRP A 73 20.05 -12.00 0.28
CA TRP A 73 20.69 -13.30 0.19
C TRP A 73 21.68 -13.52 1.34
N SER A 74 22.56 -12.55 1.61
CA SER A 74 23.47 -12.66 2.77
C SER A 74 22.70 -12.75 4.08
N GLN A 75 21.59 -12.00 4.23
CA GLN A 75 20.76 -12.06 5.43
C GLN A 75 20.07 -13.41 5.59
N TRP A 76 19.66 -14.03 4.49
CA TRP A 76 19.08 -15.37 4.51
C TRP A 76 20.11 -16.44 4.93
N VAL A 77 21.32 -16.39 4.37
CA VAL A 77 22.38 -17.38 4.61
C VAL A 77 23.06 -17.19 5.98
N LEU A 78 23.37 -15.94 6.34
CA LEU A 78 24.18 -15.61 7.52
C LEU A 78 23.35 -15.17 8.73
N GLY A 79 22.07 -14.83 8.54
CA GLY A 79 21.23 -14.18 9.56
C GLY A 79 21.41 -12.67 9.68
N TYR A 80 22.34 -12.07 8.93
CA TYR A 80 22.61 -10.63 8.89
C TYR A 80 23.07 -10.19 7.49
N THR A 81 22.92 -8.92 7.15
CA THR A 81 23.39 -8.38 5.87
C THR A 81 24.91 -8.25 5.86
N ALA A 82 25.57 -8.67 4.78
CA ALA A 82 27.03 -8.65 4.66
C ALA A 82 27.47 -7.72 3.53
N ASP A 83 28.72 -7.25 3.60
CA ASP A 83 29.35 -6.50 2.52
C ASP A 83 29.63 -7.41 1.33
N TRP A 84 29.77 -6.81 0.15
CA TRP A 84 30.00 -7.50 -1.11
C TRP A 84 31.24 -6.96 -1.80
N PRO A 85 31.97 -7.79 -2.58
CA PRO A 85 33.10 -7.33 -3.39
C PRO A 85 32.68 -6.26 -4.41
N GLU A 86 33.65 -5.49 -4.88
CA GLU A 86 33.46 -4.64 -6.06
C GLU A 86 33.09 -5.51 -7.28
N GLY A 87 32.16 -5.05 -8.12
CA GLY A 87 31.69 -5.81 -9.28
C GLY A 87 30.61 -6.86 -8.99
N ALA A 88 30.25 -7.10 -7.73
CA ALA A 88 29.34 -8.16 -7.32
C ALA A 88 27.98 -8.19 -8.03
N ASP A 89 27.49 -7.08 -8.58
CA ASP A 89 26.22 -7.09 -9.34
C ASP A 89 26.29 -7.95 -10.60
N ALA A 90 27.39 -7.85 -11.34
CA ALA A 90 27.60 -8.62 -12.57
C ALA A 90 27.82 -10.10 -12.26
N ASP A 91 28.59 -10.39 -11.20
CA ASP A 91 28.89 -11.75 -10.77
C ASP A 91 27.63 -12.45 -10.23
N PHE A 92 26.84 -11.75 -9.40
CA PHE A 92 25.58 -12.26 -8.88
C PHE A 92 24.58 -12.56 -10.00
N ALA A 93 24.49 -11.68 -11.00
CA ALA A 93 23.63 -11.89 -12.17
C ALA A 93 24.08 -13.07 -13.06
N GLN A 94 25.35 -13.47 -12.97
CA GLN A 94 25.91 -14.65 -13.64
C GLN A 94 25.80 -15.93 -12.80
N GLY A 95 25.24 -15.84 -11.59
CA GLY A 95 25.03 -16.98 -10.69
C GLY A 95 26.09 -17.15 -9.60
N GLU A 96 27.06 -16.25 -9.47
CA GLU A 96 28.05 -16.27 -8.39
C GLU A 96 27.47 -15.59 -7.13
N THR A 97 26.55 -16.28 -6.46
CA THR A 97 25.70 -15.70 -5.41
C THR A 97 26.30 -15.74 -4.01
N ASP A 98 27.32 -16.56 -3.76
CA ASP A 98 27.89 -16.79 -2.42
C ASP A 98 29.24 -16.09 -2.22
N THR A 99 29.43 -14.94 -2.88
CA THR A 99 30.66 -14.14 -2.88
C THR A 99 30.69 -13.06 -1.79
N PHE A 100 29.66 -13.00 -0.92
CA PHE A 100 29.58 -12.06 0.19
C PHE A 100 30.77 -12.19 1.16
N LEU A 101 31.13 -11.06 1.77
CA LEU A 101 32.24 -10.97 2.72
C LEU A 101 31.82 -11.43 4.12
N ALA A 102 32.80 -11.68 4.99
CA ALA A 102 32.54 -12.00 6.39
C ALA A 102 32.10 -10.77 7.21
N THR A 103 32.33 -9.56 6.70
CA THR A 103 31.97 -8.30 7.36
C THR A 103 30.50 -7.96 7.15
N GLY A 104 29.81 -7.59 8.23
CA GLY A 104 28.42 -7.15 8.14
C GLY A 104 28.27 -5.79 7.48
N SER A 105 27.29 -5.63 6.60
CA SER A 105 26.96 -4.36 5.95
C SER A 105 26.04 -3.50 6.80
N PHE A 106 26.19 -2.18 6.68
CA PHE A 106 25.29 -1.22 7.33
C PHE A 106 23.97 -1.08 6.55
N SER A 107 23.05 -2.02 6.78
CA SER A 107 21.71 -1.96 6.19
C SER A 107 20.79 -1.01 6.96
N VAL A 108 20.37 0.07 6.31
CA VAL A 108 19.54 1.12 6.91
C VAL A 108 18.06 0.75 7.07
N HIS A 109 17.60 -0.32 6.43
CA HIS A 109 16.22 -0.78 6.53
C HIS A 109 16.09 -2.04 7.38
N PRO A 110 15.00 -2.19 8.16
CA PRO A 110 14.83 -3.36 9.01
C PRO A 110 14.67 -4.67 8.20
N PRO A 111 14.77 -5.85 8.86
CA PRO A 111 15.08 -7.09 8.15
C PRO A 111 13.95 -7.72 7.33
N LEU A 112 12.67 -7.44 7.62
CA LEU A 112 11.55 -8.26 7.11
C LEU A 112 11.45 -8.28 5.59
N GLY A 113 11.56 -7.12 4.94
CA GLY A 113 11.42 -7.05 3.48
C GLY A 113 12.52 -7.84 2.77
N LYS A 114 13.75 -7.76 3.28
CA LYS A 114 14.88 -8.56 2.81
C LYS A 114 14.70 -10.05 3.08
N PHE A 115 14.18 -10.44 4.25
CA PHE A 115 13.85 -11.84 4.52
C PHE A 115 12.86 -12.40 3.50
N LEU A 116 11.83 -11.63 3.13
CA LEU A 116 10.84 -12.06 2.14
C LEU A 116 11.45 -12.24 0.73
N ILE A 117 12.36 -11.35 0.33
CA ILE A 117 13.14 -11.51 -0.91
C ILE A 117 14.02 -12.77 -0.83
N GLY A 118 14.71 -12.98 0.30
CA GLY A 118 15.51 -14.17 0.59
C GLY A 118 14.72 -15.48 0.49
N VAL A 119 13.48 -15.52 0.98
CA VAL A 119 12.57 -16.68 0.81
C VAL A 119 12.31 -16.96 -0.68
N GLY A 120 12.14 -15.92 -1.49
CA GLY A 120 11.99 -16.05 -2.94
C GLY A 120 13.21 -16.74 -3.58
N MET A 121 14.41 -16.27 -3.23
CA MET A 121 15.67 -16.85 -3.72
C MET A 121 15.89 -18.28 -3.22
N ALA A 122 15.57 -18.57 -1.96
CA ALA A 122 15.70 -19.90 -1.39
C ALA A 122 14.80 -20.94 -2.09
N LEU A 123 13.63 -20.52 -2.59
CA LEU A 123 12.67 -21.41 -3.24
C LEU A 123 12.90 -21.56 -4.75
N PHE A 124 13.42 -20.54 -5.42
CA PHE A 124 13.51 -20.49 -6.89
C PHE A 124 14.94 -20.33 -7.43
N GLY A 125 15.94 -20.29 -6.56
CA GLY A 125 17.36 -20.08 -6.90
C GLY A 125 17.79 -18.63 -6.67
N ALA A 126 18.91 -18.44 -5.97
CA ALA A 126 19.56 -17.13 -5.84
C ALA A 126 20.26 -16.70 -7.13
N ASP A 127 20.60 -17.66 -8.00
CA ASP A 127 21.14 -17.48 -9.35
C ASP A 127 20.05 -17.13 -10.38
N SER A 128 18.78 -17.06 -9.94
CA SER A 128 17.64 -16.77 -10.80
C SER A 128 17.03 -15.40 -10.51
N SER A 129 16.93 -14.55 -11.54
CA SER A 129 16.20 -13.28 -11.47
C SER A 129 14.72 -13.42 -11.13
N VAL A 130 14.13 -14.60 -11.40
CA VAL A 130 12.79 -14.93 -10.92
C VAL A 130 12.80 -15.07 -9.40
N GLY A 131 13.79 -15.76 -8.83
CA GLY A 131 13.95 -15.91 -7.38
C GLY A 131 14.08 -14.58 -6.65
N TRP A 132 14.77 -13.61 -7.26
CA TRP A 132 14.89 -12.27 -6.68
C TRP A 132 13.52 -11.59 -6.56
N ARG A 133 12.70 -11.68 -7.61
CA ARG A 133 11.48 -10.84 -7.80
C ARG A 133 10.17 -11.51 -7.41
N ILE A 134 10.14 -12.84 -7.29
CA ILE A 134 8.90 -13.61 -7.09
C ILE A 134 8.15 -13.22 -5.81
N ALA A 135 8.86 -12.94 -4.72
CA ALA A 135 8.25 -12.52 -3.48
C ALA A 135 7.50 -11.18 -3.64
N ALA A 136 8.12 -10.19 -4.30
CA ALA A 136 7.48 -8.92 -4.60
C ALA A 136 6.24 -9.11 -5.50
N ALA A 137 6.33 -9.99 -6.51
CA ALA A 137 5.22 -10.26 -7.43
C ALA A 137 4.02 -10.91 -6.73
N VAL A 138 4.27 -11.85 -5.83
CA VAL A 138 3.24 -12.51 -5.03
C VAL A 138 2.59 -11.53 -4.07
N PHE A 139 3.37 -10.74 -3.32
CA PHE A 139 2.82 -9.76 -2.38
C PHE A 139 2.07 -8.63 -3.09
N GLY A 140 2.58 -8.15 -4.23
CA GLY A 140 1.88 -7.17 -5.06
C GLY A 140 0.56 -7.70 -5.64
N THR A 141 0.50 -8.98 -5.99
CA THR A 141 -0.74 -9.66 -6.42
C THR A 141 -1.71 -9.84 -5.26
N ALA A 142 -1.21 -10.27 -4.09
CA ALA A 142 -2.00 -10.42 -2.88
C ALA A 142 -2.54 -9.07 -2.37
N MET A 143 -1.80 -7.98 -2.56
CA MET A 143 -2.24 -6.63 -2.22
C MET A 143 -3.53 -6.23 -2.95
N VAL A 144 -3.71 -6.65 -4.20
CA VAL A 144 -4.97 -6.46 -4.96
C VAL A 144 -6.14 -7.19 -4.30
N LEU A 145 -5.93 -8.43 -3.84
CA LEU A 145 -6.95 -9.18 -3.10
C LEU A 145 -7.27 -8.51 -1.76
N VAL A 146 -6.26 -8.09 -1.00
CA VAL A 146 -6.45 -7.36 0.26
C VAL A 146 -7.23 -6.07 0.03
N LEU A 147 -6.93 -5.32 -1.03
CA LEU A 147 -7.67 -4.11 -1.40
C LEU A 147 -9.13 -4.41 -1.70
N TYR A 148 -9.42 -5.48 -2.44
CA TYR A 148 -10.79 -5.93 -2.68
C TYR A 148 -11.51 -6.20 -1.36
N LEU A 149 -10.90 -6.98 -0.47
CA LEU A 149 -11.49 -7.36 0.81
C LEU A 149 -11.68 -6.14 1.72
N PHE A 150 -10.76 -5.18 1.70
CA PHE A 150 -10.88 -3.92 2.41
C PHE A 150 -12.01 -3.05 1.85
N ALA A 151 -12.08 -2.86 0.54
CA ALA A 151 -13.15 -2.11 -0.13
C ALA A 151 -14.53 -2.75 0.12
N ARG A 152 -14.59 -4.09 0.11
CA ARG A 152 -15.77 -4.87 0.50
C ARG A 152 -16.09 -4.69 1.98
N THR A 153 -15.07 -4.54 2.82
CA THR A 153 -15.20 -4.20 4.24
C THR A 153 -15.93 -2.89 4.46
N LEU A 154 -15.49 -1.85 3.75
CA LEU A 154 -16.01 -0.49 3.86
C LEU A 154 -17.45 -0.33 3.36
N THR A 155 -17.81 -0.96 2.24
CA THR A 155 -19.06 -0.63 1.53
C THR A 155 -20.05 -1.78 1.40
N ARG A 156 -19.63 -3.02 1.62
CA ARG A 156 -20.41 -4.23 1.29
C ARG A 156 -20.94 -4.21 -0.15
N SER A 157 -20.23 -3.59 -1.09
CA SER A 157 -20.55 -3.60 -2.53
C SER A 157 -19.49 -4.39 -3.32
N ILE A 158 -19.94 -5.35 -4.15
CA ILE A 158 -19.04 -6.18 -4.99
C ILE A 158 -18.47 -5.28 -6.08
N ALA A 159 -19.32 -4.49 -6.74
CA ALA A 159 -18.90 -3.56 -7.78
C ALA A 159 -17.87 -2.55 -7.27
N PHE A 160 -18.10 -1.94 -6.10
CA PHE A 160 -17.14 -1.00 -5.50
C PHE A 160 -15.79 -1.67 -5.22
N ALA A 161 -15.81 -2.86 -4.63
CA ALA A 161 -14.60 -3.61 -4.31
C ALA A 161 -13.84 -4.05 -5.58
N THR A 162 -14.58 -4.49 -6.59
CA THR A 162 -14.03 -4.89 -7.90
C THR A 162 -13.36 -3.70 -8.58
N VAL A 163 -14.00 -2.53 -8.59
CA VAL A 163 -13.42 -1.32 -9.18
C VAL A 163 -12.16 -0.88 -8.43
N ALA A 164 -12.19 -0.81 -7.10
CA ALA A 164 -11.00 -0.43 -6.32
C ALA A 164 -9.82 -1.39 -6.58
N ALA A 165 -10.08 -2.70 -6.57
CA ALA A 165 -9.06 -3.70 -6.84
C ALA A 165 -8.56 -3.68 -8.29
N LEU A 166 -9.46 -3.47 -9.27
CA LEU A 166 -9.10 -3.35 -10.68
C LEU A 166 -8.16 -2.16 -10.91
N LEU A 167 -8.47 -1.01 -10.31
CA LEU A 167 -7.62 0.19 -10.40
C LEU A 167 -6.20 -0.08 -9.91
N LEU A 168 -6.02 -0.81 -8.80
CA LEU A 168 -4.69 -1.21 -8.32
C LEU A 168 -4.06 -2.32 -9.19
N ALA A 169 -4.85 -3.26 -9.71
CA ALA A 169 -4.37 -4.36 -10.53
C ALA A 169 -3.68 -3.86 -11.81
N VAL A 170 -4.23 -2.79 -12.40
CA VAL A 170 -3.82 -2.23 -13.69
C VAL A 170 -3.05 -0.91 -13.57
N ASP A 171 -2.73 -0.45 -12.36
CA ASP A 171 -1.87 0.72 -12.18
C ASP A 171 -0.41 0.38 -12.54
N GLY A 172 0.21 1.27 -13.31
CA GLY A 172 1.56 1.07 -13.83
C GLY A 172 2.63 0.94 -12.77
N GLN A 173 2.59 1.79 -11.75
CA GLN A 173 3.55 1.74 -10.65
C GLN A 173 3.33 0.49 -9.82
N ALA A 174 2.07 0.11 -9.55
CA ALA A 174 1.78 -1.13 -8.83
C ALA A 174 2.30 -2.36 -9.58
N ILE A 175 2.26 -2.37 -10.92
CA ILE A 175 2.83 -3.44 -11.73
C ILE A 175 4.35 -3.44 -11.62
N VAL A 176 5.01 -2.31 -11.87
CA VAL A 176 6.48 -2.19 -11.84
C VAL A 176 7.04 -2.53 -10.46
N MET A 177 6.50 -1.96 -9.39
CA MET A 177 6.98 -2.21 -8.03
C MET A 177 6.77 -3.66 -7.58
N SER A 178 5.83 -4.39 -8.19
CA SER A 178 5.66 -5.83 -7.95
C SER A 178 6.66 -6.68 -8.74
N ARG A 179 7.40 -6.10 -9.69
CA ARG A 179 8.34 -6.78 -10.59
C ARG A 179 9.80 -6.42 -10.34
N VAL A 180 10.06 -5.52 -9.40
CA VAL A 180 11.40 -5.11 -8.97
C VAL A 180 11.54 -5.46 -7.49
N SER A 181 12.68 -6.02 -7.09
CA SER A 181 12.93 -6.49 -5.72
C SER A 181 13.22 -5.35 -4.74
N LEU A 182 12.23 -4.47 -4.57
CA LEU A 182 12.24 -3.38 -3.60
C LEU A 182 11.38 -3.71 -2.38
N LEU A 183 11.68 -3.03 -1.27
CA LEU A 183 10.98 -3.25 -0.01
C LEU A 183 9.55 -2.67 -0.02
N ASP A 184 9.30 -1.66 -0.84
CA ASP A 184 8.09 -0.82 -0.78
C ASP A 184 6.80 -1.58 -1.12
N THR A 185 6.87 -2.67 -1.91
CA THR A 185 5.70 -3.54 -2.17
C THR A 185 5.27 -4.30 -0.92
N PHE A 186 6.21 -4.80 -0.12
CA PHE A 186 5.92 -5.45 1.15
C PHE A 186 5.38 -4.44 2.17
N LEU A 187 5.96 -3.23 2.20
CA LEU A 187 5.47 -2.14 3.04
C LEU A 187 4.02 -1.79 2.69
N ALA A 188 3.71 -1.57 1.40
CA ALA A 188 2.37 -1.25 0.92
C ALA A 188 1.36 -2.34 1.29
N PHE A 189 1.74 -3.61 1.14
CA PHE A 189 0.91 -4.75 1.54
C PHE A 189 0.57 -4.72 3.04
N PHE A 190 1.58 -4.60 3.92
CA PHE A 190 1.36 -4.63 5.36
C PHE A 190 0.64 -3.38 5.89
N VAL A 191 0.88 -2.21 5.29
CA VAL A 191 0.13 -0.97 5.57
C VAL A 191 -1.34 -1.14 5.22
N LEU A 192 -1.64 -1.67 4.04
CA LEU A 192 -3.00 -1.93 3.60
C LEU A 192 -3.69 -2.98 4.49
N LEU A 193 -2.97 -4.03 4.87
CA LEU A 193 -3.45 -5.09 5.76
C LEU A 193 -3.80 -4.55 7.15
N ALA A 194 -2.94 -3.69 7.72
CA ALA A 194 -3.21 -3.03 9.01
C ALA A 194 -4.47 -2.15 8.94
N ALA A 195 -4.61 -1.34 7.89
CA ALA A 195 -5.81 -0.52 7.67
C ALA A 195 -7.08 -1.39 7.48
N TRP A 196 -6.97 -2.52 6.79
CA TRP A 196 -8.09 -3.45 6.62
C TRP A 196 -8.53 -4.07 7.95
N PHE A 197 -7.60 -4.48 8.81
CA PHE A 197 -7.92 -4.98 10.14
C PHE A 197 -8.59 -3.93 11.02
N VAL A 198 -8.13 -2.67 10.98
CA VAL A 198 -8.84 -1.54 11.64
C VAL A 198 -10.26 -1.39 11.09
N ALA A 199 -10.46 -1.57 9.79
CA ALA A 199 -11.79 -1.50 9.20
C ALA A 199 -12.72 -2.66 9.61
N LEU A 200 -12.16 -3.86 9.84
CA LEU A 200 -12.90 -5.01 10.34
C LEU A 200 -13.37 -4.78 11.78
N ASP A 201 -12.51 -4.19 12.63
CA ASP A 201 -12.90 -3.76 13.98
C ASP A 201 -14.01 -2.70 13.95
N ALA A 202 -13.83 -1.65 13.15
CA ALA A 202 -14.73 -0.50 13.07
C ALA A 202 -16.18 -0.86 12.67
N ARG A 203 -16.40 -1.98 11.96
CA ARG A 203 -17.74 -2.44 11.53
C ARG A 203 -18.70 -2.72 12.69
N GLY A 204 -18.19 -3.28 13.78
CA GLY A 204 -18.99 -3.68 14.94
C GLY A 204 -18.80 -2.76 16.15
N HIS A 205 -17.73 -1.96 16.14
CA HIS A 205 -17.30 -1.15 17.29
C HIS A 205 -18.41 -0.26 17.87
N ALA A 206 -19.01 0.58 17.04
CA ALA A 206 -20.07 1.50 17.49
C ALA A 206 -21.31 0.77 18.03
N ALA A 207 -21.68 -0.37 17.42
CA ALA A 207 -22.81 -1.18 17.88
C ALA A 207 -22.53 -1.84 19.24
N ARG A 208 -21.29 -2.29 19.46
CA ARG A 208 -20.86 -2.87 20.76
C ARG A 208 -20.86 -1.83 21.88
N ILE A 209 -20.43 -0.60 21.58
CA ILE A 209 -20.53 0.51 22.53
C ILE A 209 -22.00 0.80 22.86
N ALA A 210 -22.85 0.97 21.84
CA ALA A 210 -24.26 1.23 22.04
C ALA A 210 -24.96 0.13 22.87
N ALA A 211 -24.70 -1.14 22.57
CA ALA A 211 -25.26 -2.26 23.31
C ALA A 211 -24.80 -2.30 24.77
N GLY A 212 -23.51 -2.07 25.03
CA GLY A 212 -22.97 -2.05 26.40
C GLY A 212 -23.37 -0.81 27.21
N THR A 213 -23.74 0.28 26.55
CA THR A 213 -24.34 1.46 27.20
C THR A 213 -25.83 1.21 27.53
N ALA A 214 -26.58 0.60 26.61
CA ALA A 214 -28.00 0.31 26.80
C ALA A 214 -28.29 -0.73 27.88
N SER A 215 -27.32 -1.60 28.20
CA SER A 215 -27.45 -2.61 29.26
C SER A 215 -27.18 -2.06 30.68
N ARG A 216 -27.11 -0.74 30.87
CA ARG A 216 -26.79 -0.08 32.15
C ARG A 216 -27.94 0.82 32.57
N ASP A 217 -28.44 0.64 33.79
CA ASP A 217 -29.56 1.41 34.36
C ASP A 217 -29.16 2.82 34.86
N ALA A 218 -27.86 3.11 34.94
CA ALA A 218 -27.30 4.36 35.46
C ALA A 218 -27.10 5.43 34.37
N PRO A 219 -26.99 6.73 34.74
CA PRO A 219 -26.63 7.78 33.79
C PRO A 219 -25.36 7.39 33.04
N HIS A 220 -25.39 7.57 31.72
CA HIS A 220 -24.34 7.12 30.79
C HIS A 220 -23.09 8.01 30.85
N GLU A 221 -22.57 8.27 32.05
CA GLU A 221 -21.38 9.09 32.24
C GLU A 221 -20.15 8.49 31.55
N TRP A 222 -19.99 7.17 31.67
CA TRP A 222 -18.89 6.39 31.10
C TRP A 222 -19.40 5.17 30.34
N GLY A 223 -18.82 4.92 29.16
CA GLY A 223 -19.13 3.77 28.33
C GLY A 223 -18.43 2.48 28.75
N PRO A 224 -18.67 1.37 28.02
CA PRO A 224 -17.90 0.14 28.19
C PRO A 224 -16.46 0.30 27.69
N VAL A 225 -15.54 -0.45 28.29
CA VAL A 225 -14.17 -0.62 27.81
C VAL A 225 -14.06 -1.97 27.12
N LEU A 226 -13.63 -1.97 25.86
CA LEU A 226 -13.61 -3.14 24.99
C LEU A 226 -12.19 -3.69 24.87
N TRP A 227 -11.91 -4.79 25.59
CA TRP A 227 -10.66 -5.54 25.50
C TRP A 227 -10.65 -6.58 24.38
N ASN A 228 -11.81 -7.22 24.12
CA ASN A 228 -11.94 -8.22 23.07
C ASN A 228 -12.01 -7.55 21.69
N ARG A 229 -10.86 -7.10 21.17
CA ARG A 229 -10.67 -6.48 19.85
C ARG A 229 -9.54 -7.17 19.08
N PRO A 230 -9.73 -8.44 18.66
CA PRO A 230 -8.68 -9.24 18.02
C PRO A 230 -8.16 -8.62 16.72
N TRP A 231 -9.01 -7.87 16.00
CA TRP A 231 -8.61 -7.15 14.80
C TRP A 231 -7.64 -5.99 15.09
N ILE A 232 -7.63 -5.42 16.29
CA ILE A 232 -6.63 -4.42 16.67
C ILE A 232 -5.28 -5.07 16.97
N ILE A 233 -5.28 -6.27 17.56
CA ILE A 233 -4.07 -7.11 17.70
C ILE A 233 -3.52 -7.44 16.32
N ALA A 234 -4.37 -7.91 15.40
CA ALA A 234 -3.96 -8.20 14.02
C ALA A 234 -3.45 -6.95 13.28
N ALA A 235 -4.09 -5.79 13.49
CA ALA A 235 -3.60 -4.51 12.96
C ALA A 235 -2.23 -4.14 13.53
N GLY A 236 -2.00 -4.39 14.83
CA GLY A 236 -0.71 -4.17 15.49
C GLY A 236 0.37 -5.06 14.89
N ALA A 237 0.07 -6.34 14.68
CA ALA A 237 1.00 -7.26 14.03
C ALA A 237 1.33 -6.83 12.60
N ALA A 238 0.33 -6.47 11.79
CA ALA A 238 0.55 -6.00 10.42
C ALA A 238 1.33 -4.67 10.38
N ALA A 239 1.04 -3.72 11.27
CA ALA A 239 1.78 -2.47 11.37
C ALA A 239 3.22 -2.69 11.89
N GLY A 240 3.42 -3.67 12.77
CA GLY A 240 4.75 -4.14 13.17
C GLY A 240 5.54 -4.68 11.99
N CYS A 241 4.91 -5.52 11.15
CA CYS A 241 5.51 -5.97 9.88
C CYS A 241 5.85 -4.79 8.97
N ALA A 242 4.95 -3.80 8.82
CA ALA A 242 5.23 -2.61 8.02
C ALA A 242 6.46 -1.85 8.53
N GLY A 243 6.55 -1.61 9.84
CA GLY A 243 7.73 -1.00 10.47
C GLY A 243 8.99 -1.84 10.31
N ALA A 244 8.86 -3.18 10.32
CA ALA A 244 9.95 -4.13 10.11
C ALA A 244 10.39 -4.27 8.64
N VAL A 245 9.64 -3.70 7.70
CA VAL A 245 10.08 -3.53 6.31
C VAL A 245 10.78 -2.18 6.14
N LYS A 246 10.16 -1.09 6.62
CA LYS A 246 10.67 0.28 6.48
C LYS A 246 10.04 1.18 7.55
N TRP A 247 10.80 2.10 8.13
CA TRP A 247 10.32 2.94 9.24
C TRP A 247 9.19 3.91 8.88
N SER A 248 8.95 4.18 7.59
CA SER A 248 7.74 4.89 7.16
C SER A 248 6.44 4.17 7.57
N GLY A 249 6.49 2.86 7.86
CA GLY A 249 5.38 2.12 8.48
C GLY A 249 5.01 2.60 9.89
N LEU A 250 5.94 3.24 10.62
CA LEU A 250 5.67 3.79 11.96
C LEU A 250 4.70 4.98 11.91
N TYR A 251 4.74 5.78 10.84
CA TYR A 251 3.76 6.85 10.62
C TYR A 251 2.34 6.29 10.49
N VAL A 252 2.20 5.14 9.81
CA VAL A 252 0.92 4.44 9.67
C VAL A 252 0.46 3.87 11.01
N LEU A 253 1.34 3.24 11.80
CA LEU A 253 1.03 2.76 13.14
C LEU A 253 0.47 3.90 14.02
N ALA A 254 1.15 5.04 14.04
CA ALA A 254 0.72 6.22 14.81
C ALA A 254 -0.62 6.77 14.31
N ALA A 255 -0.78 6.93 12.99
CA ALA A 255 -2.01 7.46 12.39
C ALA A 255 -3.23 6.54 12.64
N LEU A 256 -3.04 5.22 12.57
CA LEU A 256 -4.09 4.25 12.91
C LEU A 256 -4.42 4.30 14.41
N GLY A 257 -3.42 4.44 15.29
CA GLY A 257 -3.65 4.65 16.72
C GLY A 257 -4.53 5.88 17.01
N VAL A 258 -4.21 7.01 16.40
CA VAL A 258 -5.01 8.24 16.50
C VAL A 258 -6.42 8.03 15.92
N TYR A 259 -6.53 7.38 14.75
CA TYR A 259 -7.82 7.06 14.14
C TYR A 259 -8.72 6.22 15.05
N LEU A 260 -8.17 5.23 15.76
CA LEU A 260 -8.92 4.40 16.71
C LEU A 260 -9.49 5.24 17.86
N ILE A 261 -8.70 6.17 18.41
CA ILE A 261 -9.16 7.06 19.48
C ILE A 261 -10.27 8.01 18.97
N VAL A 262 -10.07 8.63 17.81
CA VAL A 262 -11.04 9.57 17.23
C VAL A 262 -12.36 8.88 16.90
N THR A 263 -12.30 7.69 16.28
CA THR A 263 -13.51 6.93 15.94
C THR A 263 -14.23 6.36 17.15
N ASP A 264 -13.49 5.97 18.19
CA ASP A 264 -14.07 5.57 19.48
C ASP A 264 -14.79 6.73 20.17
N ALA A 265 -14.15 7.90 20.27
CA ALA A 265 -14.74 9.12 20.82
C ALA A 265 -16.04 9.49 20.10
N TRP A 266 -16.03 9.39 18.76
CA TRP A 266 -17.21 9.67 17.96
C TRP A 266 -18.34 8.63 18.16
N ALA A 267 -17.99 7.35 18.30
CA ALA A 267 -18.96 6.30 18.60
C ALA A 267 -19.58 6.49 20.00
N ARG A 268 -18.77 6.87 20.99
CA ARG A 268 -19.25 7.16 22.35
C ARG A 268 -20.19 8.35 22.39
N ARG A 269 -19.85 9.43 21.67
CA ARG A 269 -20.72 10.60 21.52
C ARG A 269 -22.09 10.22 20.94
N ARG A 270 -22.13 9.32 19.95
CA ARG A 270 -23.38 8.83 19.34
C ARG A 270 -24.18 7.91 20.26
N ALA A 271 -23.51 7.21 21.18
CA ALA A 271 -24.15 6.36 22.18
C ALA A 271 -24.68 7.16 23.39
N GLY A 272 -24.59 8.50 23.38
CA GLY A 272 -25.09 9.35 24.47
C GLY A 272 -24.20 9.38 25.70
N ILE A 273 -22.92 9.01 25.59
CA ILE A 273 -21.99 9.03 26.73
C ILE A 273 -21.60 10.47 27.07
N THR A 274 -21.76 10.89 28.32
CA THR A 274 -21.50 12.28 28.75
C THR A 274 -20.03 12.66 28.63
N PHE A 275 -19.13 11.88 29.22
CA PHE A 275 -17.69 12.13 29.18
C PHE A 275 -17.03 11.48 27.97
N TRP A 276 -17.70 11.47 26.81
CA TRP A 276 -17.25 10.76 25.61
C TRP A 276 -15.79 11.01 25.17
N PRO A 277 -15.20 12.23 25.24
CA PRO A 277 -13.83 12.42 24.79
C PRO A 277 -12.85 11.87 25.83
N THR A 278 -13.08 12.17 27.11
CA THR A 278 -12.27 11.69 28.23
C THR A 278 -12.31 10.17 28.35
N ASP A 279 -13.49 9.57 28.16
CA ASP A 279 -13.70 8.12 28.18
C ASP A 279 -12.95 7.43 27.03
N ALA A 280 -13.01 7.99 25.82
CA ALA A 280 -12.25 7.48 24.69
C ALA A 280 -10.74 7.60 24.89
N VAL A 281 -10.25 8.74 25.39
CA VAL A 281 -8.81 9.02 25.51
C VAL A 281 -8.18 8.33 26.71
N LEU A 282 -8.80 8.41 27.89
CA LEU A 282 -8.18 7.95 29.14
C LEU A 282 -8.58 6.52 29.54
N ARG A 283 -9.67 5.96 29.01
CA ARG A 283 -10.11 4.60 29.34
C ARG A 283 -9.95 3.63 28.17
N GLN A 284 -10.56 3.92 27.02
CA GLN A 284 -10.42 3.05 25.85
C GLN A 284 -9.09 3.23 25.12
N GLY A 285 -8.51 4.43 25.16
CA GLY A 285 -7.23 4.78 24.53
C GLY A 285 -6.09 3.87 24.99
N PRO A 286 -5.81 3.75 26.31
CA PRO A 286 -4.75 2.88 26.81
C PRO A 286 -4.97 1.40 26.44
N VAL A 287 -6.22 0.92 26.47
CA VAL A 287 -6.54 -0.45 26.03
C VAL A 287 -6.24 -0.63 24.54
N SER A 288 -6.65 0.32 23.71
CA SER A 288 -6.39 0.28 22.26
C SER A 288 -4.89 0.35 21.97
N PHE A 289 -4.13 1.14 22.75
CA PHE A 289 -2.68 1.20 22.68
C PHE A 289 -2.05 -0.15 23.05
N LEU A 290 -2.44 -0.76 24.17
CA LEU A 290 -1.90 -2.05 24.63
C LEU A 290 -2.19 -3.20 23.66
N LEU A 291 -3.31 -3.13 22.93
CA LEU A 291 -3.66 -4.12 21.91
C LEU A 291 -2.93 -3.89 20.58
N LEU A 292 -2.46 -2.67 20.29
CA LEU A 292 -1.86 -2.30 19.00
C LEU A 292 -0.33 -2.24 19.07
N VAL A 293 0.22 -1.43 19.97
CA VAL A 293 1.62 -1.02 19.96
C VAL A 293 2.57 -2.08 20.51
N PRO A 294 2.32 -2.71 21.68
CA PRO A 294 3.17 -3.80 22.16
C PRO A 294 3.27 -4.95 21.15
N VAL A 295 2.17 -5.29 20.47
CA VAL A 295 2.15 -6.32 19.43
C VAL A 295 3.02 -5.91 18.25
N ALA A 296 2.93 -4.65 17.79
CA ALA A 296 3.78 -4.13 16.73
C ALA A 296 5.28 -4.18 17.10
N VAL A 297 5.62 -3.83 18.35
CA VAL A 297 7.00 -3.87 18.87
C VAL A 297 7.52 -5.31 18.91
N VAL A 298 6.73 -6.26 19.41
CA VAL A 298 7.12 -7.68 19.44
C VAL A 298 7.36 -8.22 18.04
N VAL A 299 6.47 -7.92 17.09
CA VAL A 299 6.66 -8.33 15.69
C VAL A 299 7.88 -7.65 15.07
N TYR A 300 8.11 -6.37 15.34
CA TYR A 300 9.30 -5.68 14.86
C TYR A 300 10.58 -6.34 15.36
N LEU A 301 10.70 -6.54 16.68
CA LEU A 301 11.89 -7.12 17.30
C LEU A 301 12.11 -8.58 16.91
N SER A 302 11.04 -9.36 16.67
CA SER A 302 11.19 -10.75 16.23
C SER A 302 11.89 -10.86 14.87
N THR A 303 11.77 -9.85 14.01
CA THR A 303 12.47 -9.83 12.72
C THR A 303 13.98 -9.60 12.86
N TRP A 304 14.45 -9.12 14.01
CA TRP A 304 15.88 -8.94 14.30
C TRP A 304 16.54 -10.18 14.89
N THR A 305 15.82 -11.29 15.03
CA THR A 305 16.34 -12.54 15.62
C THR A 305 17.59 -13.05 14.91
N GLY A 306 17.64 -13.00 13.58
CA GLY A 306 18.85 -13.38 12.82
C GLY A 306 20.08 -12.59 13.27
N TRP A 307 19.99 -11.26 13.30
CA TRP A 307 21.09 -10.39 13.74
C TRP A 307 21.42 -10.58 15.24
N LEU A 308 20.41 -10.78 16.09
CA LEU A 308 20.60 -10.97 17.52
C LEU A 308 21.29 -12.30 17.87
N LEU A 309 20.99 -13.37 17.13
CA LEU A 309 21.48 -14.72 17.38
C LEU A 309 22.80 -15.04 16.65
N THR A 310 23.30 -14.12 15.82
CA THR A 310 24.55 -14.26 15.05
C THR A 310 25.56 -13.17 15.44
N ALA A 311 26.82 -13.34 15.02
CA ALA A 311 27.95 -12.53 15.51
C ALA A 311 28.54 -11.53 14.50
N GLY A 312 28.32 -11.72 13.19
CA GLY A 312 29.01 -10.95 12.16
C GLY A 312 28.27 -9.71 11.64
N GLY A 313 27.04 -9.47 12.11
CA GLY A 313 26.26 -8.30 11.68
C GLY A 313 26.93 -6.97 12.01
N TRP A 314 26.73 -5.97 11.15
CA TRP A 314 27.25 -4.63 11.42
C TRP A 314 26.75 -4.12 12.78
N GLY A 315 27.64 -3.52 13.54
CA GLY A 315 27.33 -2.93 14.84
C GLY A 315 26.96 -3.92 15.95
N ARG A 316 27.19 -5.23 15.76
CA ARG A 316 26.74 -6.29 16.68
C ARG A 316 27.36 -6.24 18.09
N ASN A 317 28.51 -5.59 18.23
CA ASN A 317 29.28 -5.51 19.48
C ASN A 317 29.41 -4.07 20.01
N LEU A 318 28.74 -3.08 19.39
CA LEU A 318 28.85 -1.66 19.77
C LEU A 318 28.52 -1.42 21.26
N GLY A 319 27.61 -2.20 21.82
CA GLY A 319 27.26 -2.11 23.23
C GLY A 319 28.42 -2.49 24.17
N GLY A 320 29.31 -3.40 23.76
CA GLY A 320 30.52 -3.74 24.52
C GLY A 320 31.63 -2.69 24.39
N GLU A 321 31.61 -1.92 23.31
CA GLU A 321 32.61 -0.89 22.98
C GLU A 321 32.31 0.48 23.63
N THR A 322 31.06 0.69 24.09
CA THR A 322 30.62 1.94 24.74
C THR A 322 30.38 1.76 26.24
N ASP A 323 30.70 2.78 27.04
CA ASP A 323 30.37 2.80 28.47
C ASP A 323 28.84 2.66 28.67
N PRO A 324 28.36 1.60 29.35
CA PRO A 324 26.93 1.40 29.57
C PRO A 324 26.28 2.47 30.45
N GLY A 325 27.04 3.16 31.31
CA GLY A 325 26.50 4.06 32.33
C GLY A 325 25.32 3.41 33.11
N ALA A 326 24.21 4.15 33.23
CA ALA A 326 23.00 3.68 33.90
C ALA A 326 22.29 2.49 33.22
N TRP A 327 22.67 2.14 31.99
CA TRP A 327 22.07 1.07 31.20
C TRP A 327 22.81 -0.28 31.33
N GLY A 328 23.77 -0.41 32.26
CA GLY A 328 24.56 -1.64 32.43
C GLY A 328 23.77 -2.90 32.74
N TRP A 329 22.53 -2.76 33.23
CA TRP A 329 21.60 -3.88 33.46
C TRP A 329 20.94 -4.41 32.18
N VAL A 330 20.99 -3.66 31.07
CA VAL A 330 20.44 -4.10 29.77
C VAL A 330 21.47 -5.00 29.06
N PRO A 331 21.07 -6.18 28.56
CA PRO A 331 21.95 -7.06 27.79
C PRO A 331 22.68 -6.34 26.66
N GLU A 332 23.96 -6.66 26.47
CA GLU A 332 24.83 -6.01 25.48
C GLU A 332 24.25 -6.07 24.06
N SER A 333 23.64 -7.19 23.66
CA SER A 333 23.02 -7.33 22.35
C SER A 333 21.87 -6.34 22.13
N LEU A 334 21.08 -6.05 23.17
CA LEU A 334 20.00 -5.06 23.09
C LEU A 334 20.54 -3.62 23.10
N ARG A 335 21.63 -3.36 23.85
CA ARG A 335 22.34 -2.07 23.78
C ARG A 335 22.95 -1.83 22.39
N SER A 336 23.57 -2.86 21.81
CA SER A 336 24.10 -2.83 20.45
C SER A 336 23.00 -2.60 19.42
N LEU A 337 21.85 -3.28 19.58
CA LEU A 337 20.69 -3.05 18.72
C LEU A 337 20.18 -1.61 18.82
N TRP A 338 20.13 -1.04 20.03
CA TRP A 338 19.77 0.37 20.22
C TRP A 338 20.76 1.32 19.51
N LEU A 339 22.07 1.09 19.66
CA LEU A 339 23.10 1.88 18.99
C LEU A 339 23.03 1.74 17.46
N PHE A 340 22.73 0.55 16.95
CA PHE A 340 22.42 0.33 15.54
C PHE A 340 21.25 1.21 15.09
N HIS A 341 20.13 1.20 15.83
CA HIS A 341 18.96 2.02 15.49
C HIS A 341 19.28 3.51 15.56
N LYS A 342 20.12 3.94 16.51
CA LYS A 342 20.58 5.33 16.56
C LYS A 342 21.37 5.70 15.30
N ALA A 343 22.32 4.86 14.88
CA ALA A 343 23.08 5.09 13.65
C ALA A 343 22.18 5.14 12.40
N VAL A 344 21.17 4.26 12.32
CA VAL A 344 20.16 4.30 11.25
C VAL A 344 19.35 5.60 11.28
N TYR A 345 18.95 6.07 12.45
CA TYR A 345 18.25 7.35 12.60
C TYR A 345 19.12 8.51 12.12
N ASP A 346 20.38 8.57 12.57
CA ASP A 346 21.35 9.60 12.18
C ASP A 346 21.59 9.61 10.66
N PHE A 347 21.67 8.44 10.02
CA PHE A 347 21.70 8.33 8.56
C PHE A 347 20.46 8.93 7.89
N HIS A 348 19.25 8.60 8.36
CA HIS A 348 18.01 9.04 7.72
C HIS A 348 17.77 10.54 7.83
N VAL A 349 18.17 11.17 8.93
CA VAL A 349 18.07 12.63 9.11
C VAL A 349 19.15 13.39 8.36
N GLY A 350 20.29 12.75 8.07
CA GLY A 350 21.41 13.33 7.32
C GLY A 350 21.40 13.05 5.81
N LEU A 351 20.47 12.24 5.30
CA LEU A 351 20.45 11.84 3.89
C LEU A 351 19.92 12.97 2.97
N THR A 352 20.84 13.76 2.43
CA THR A 352 20.58 14.87 1.50
C THR A 352 21.39 14.78 0.21
N THR A 353 21.98 13.61 -0.09
CA THR A 353 22.79 13.39 -1.29
C THR A 353 21.96 13.60 -2.57
N GLU A 354 22.40 14.48 -3.45
CA GLU A 354 21.70 14.76 -4.70
C GLU A 354 21.60 13.52 -5.60
N HIS A 355 20.46 13.36 -6.28
CA HIS A 355 20.22 12.29 -7.23
C HIS A 355 19.33 12.78 -8.38
N GLY A 356 19.69 12.47 -9.64
CA GLY A 356 19.01 13.00 -10.83
C GLY A 356 17.53 12.59 -10.99
N TYR A 357 17.11 11.52 -10.32
CA TYR A 357 15.70 11.07 -10.24
C TYR A 357 15.02 11.41 -8.90
N ALA A 358 15.65 12.18 -8.02
CA ALA A 358 15.00 12.65 -6.80
C ALA A 358 13.73 13.44 -7.14
N SER A 359 12.66 13.18 -6.40
CA SER A 359 11.37 13.83 -6.56
C SER A 359 10.81 14.20 -5.18
N PRO A 360 10.89 15.48 -4.77
CA PRO A 360 10.31 15.93 -3.50
C PRO A 360 8.79 15.72 -3.49
N ALA A 361 8.24 15.45 -2.30
CA ALA A 361 6.89 14.91 -2.15
C ALA A 361 5.77 15.77 -2.76
N TRP A 362 5.94 17.09 -2.79
CA TRP A 362 4.97 17.99 -3.40
C TRP A 362 4.76 17.73 -4.91
N GLN A 363 5.74 17.13 -5.59
CA GLN A 363 5.66 16.78 -7.02
C GLN A 363 4.80 15.54 -7.28
N TRP A 364 4.63 14.67 -6.29
CA TRP A 364 4.03 13.35 -6.47
C TRP A 364 2.57 13.40 -6.94
N PRO A 365 1.67 14.26 -6.41
CA PRO A 365 0.30 14.36 -6.91
C PRO A 365 0.20 14.75 -8.40
N LEU A 366 1.24 15.40 -8.92
CA LEU A 366 1.32 15.90 -10.28
C LEU A 366 2.06 14.95 -11.24
N LEU A 367 2.69 13.89 -10.72
CA LEU A 367 3.56 12.98 -11.47
C LEU A 367 4.69 13.71 -12.22
N LEU A 368 5.37 14.68 -11.62
CA LEU A 368 6.35 15.48 -12.39
C LEU A 368 7.65 14.72 -12.68
N ARG A 369 8.06 13.77 -11.84
CA ARG A 369 9.37 13.11 -11.92
C ARG A 369 9.28 11.63 -11.54
N PRO A 370 8.77 10.75 -12.44
CA PRO A 370 8.80 9.31 -12.23
C PRO A 370 10.24 8.81 -12.16
N THR A 371 10.45 7.72 -11.41
CA THR A 371 11.77 7.12 -11.24
C THR A 371 12.07 6.13 -12.37
N SER A 372 13.21 6.33 -13.03
CA SER A 372 13.78 5.33 -13.94
C SER A 372 14.48 4.24 -13.16
N MET A 373 14.18 2.99 -13.49
CA MET A 373 14.76 1.82 -12.83
C MET A 373 15.69 1.03 -13.74
N TYR A 374 15.42 1.02 -15.05
CA TYR A 374 16.24 0.35 -16.05
C TYR A 374 16.07 1.05 -17.39
N TYR A 375 17.17 1.19 -18.12
CA TYR A 375 17.16 1.71 -19.49
C TYR A 375 18.31 1.08 -20.26
N GLU A 376 18.01 0.49 -21.40
CA GLU A 376 18.98 -0.04 -22.35
C GLU A 376 18.56 0.33 -23.77
N SER A 377 19.53 0.74 -24.58
CA SER A 377 19.31 1.14 -25.97
C SER A 377 20.24 0.35 -26.88
N THR A 378 19.67 -0.31 -27.89
CA THR A 378 20.40 -1.17 -28.83
C THR A 378 20.00 -0.87 -30.28
N ASP A 379 20.87 -1.20 -31.24
CA ASP A 379 20.50 -1.19 -32.66
C ASP A 379 19.67 -2.45 -32.98
N CYS A 380 18.52 -2.26 -33.63
CA CYS A 380 17.60 -3.33 -34.00
C CYS A 380 17.27 -3.31 -35.49
N GLY A 381 18.32 -3.36 -36.32
CA GLY A 381 18.19 -3.42 -37.78
C GLY A 381 18.17 -2.03 -38.43
N GLY A 382 19.07 -1.14 -38.01
CA GLY A 382 19.17 0.23 -38.53
C GLY A 382 18.21 1.22 -37.88
N ALA A 383 17.58 0.84 -36.77
CA ALA A 383 16.73 1.66 -35.94
C ALA A 383 17.10 1.48 -34.46
N THR A 384 16.92 2.51 -33.65
CA THR A 384 17.18 2.45 -32.21
C THR A 384 15.99 1.78 -31.51
N CYS A 385 16.26 0.68 -30.81
CA CYS A 385 15.32 0.03 -29.89
C CYS A 385 15.68 0.34 -28.43
N VAL A 386 14.67 0.41 -27.58
CA VAL A 386 14.78 0.71 -26.16
C VAL A 386 14.10 -0.39 -25.36
N GLN A 387 14.75 -0.84 -24.29
CA GLN A 387 14.10 -1.48 -23.14
C GLN A 387 14.18 -0.52 -21.97
N ASN A 388 13.08 -0.34 -21.25
CA ASN A 388 13.05 0.59 -20.14
C ASN A 388 12.09 0.08 -19.05
N ILE A 389 12.27 0.52 -17.81
CA ILE A 389 11.33 0.35 -16.69
C ILE A 389 11.21 1.68 -15.95
N TYR A 390 10.00 2.29 -15.99
CA TYR A 390 9.65 3.48 -15.20
C TYR A 390 8.60 3.15 -14.14
N SER A 391 8.81 3.58 -12.90
CA SER A 391 7.80 3.49 -11.85
C SER A 391 6.76 4.61 -11.98
N LEU A 392 6.03 4.63 -13.10
CA LEU A 392 5.00 5.62 -13.41
C LEU A 392 3.61 5.04 -13.15
N ASN A 393 2.79 5.75 -12.37
CA ASN A 393 1.38 5.41 -12.19
C ASN A 393 0.62 5.48 -13.52
N ASN A 394 -0.53 4.80 -13.61
CA ASN A 394 -1.46 5.11 -14.69
C ASN A 394 -1.95 6.57 -14.49
N PRO A 395 -1.65 7.52 -15.40
CA PRO A 395 -1.88 8.95 -15.14
C PRO A 395 -3.35 9.27 -14.87
N LEU A 396 -4.27 8.56 -15.53
CA LEU A 396 -5.70 8.74 -15.31
C LEU A 396 -6.14 8.24 -13.93
N ILE A 397 -5.63 7.07 -13.48
CA ILE A 397 -5.91 6.57 -12.12
C ILE A 397 -5.37 7.56 -11.09
N TRP A 398 -4.14 8.02 -11.28
CA TRP A 398 -3.46 8.88 -10.32
C TRP A 398 -4.08 10.26 -10.22
N TRP A 399 -4.18 11.01 -11.31
CA TRP A 399 -4.72 12.37 -11.29
C TRP A 399 -6.19 12.40 -10.91
N ALA A 400 -7.02 11.49 -11.46
CA ALA A 400 -8.42 11.40 -11.03
C ALA A 400 -8.52 10.94 -9.57
N GLY A 401 -7.60 10.10 -9.10
CA GLY A 401 -7.50 9.67 -7.71
C GLY A 401 -7.12 10.81 -6.75
N MET A 402 -6.19 11.68 -7.12
CA MET A 402 -5.86 12.89 -6.36
C MET A 402 -7.07 13.83 -6.28
N ALA A 403 -7.74 14.08 -7.41
CA ALA A 403 -8.97 14.88 -7.43
C ALA A 403 -10.07 14.24 -6.56
N ALA A 404 -10.18 12.90 -6.61
CA ALA A 404 -11.10 12.14 -5.78
C ALA A 404 -10.75 12.23 -4.29
N ALA A 405 -9.47 12.28 -3.92
CA ALA A 405 -9.06 12.50 -2.53
C ALA A 405 -9.53 13.86 -2.02
N LEU A 406 -9.40 14.93 -2.81
CA LEU A 406 -9.94 16.25 -2.49
C LEU A 406 -11.47 16.22 -2.36
N TRP A 407 -12.16 15.52 -3.26
CA TRP A 407 -13.60 15.29 -3.15
C TRP A 407 -13.97 14.56 -1.85
N LEU A 408 -13.18 13.57 -1.43
CA LEU A 408 -13.40 12.84 -0.19
C LEU A 408 -13.19 13.71 1.05
N ILE A 409 -12.21 14.63 1.02
CA ILE A 409 -12.00 15.62 2.09
C ILE A 409 -13.26 16.48 2.23
N TYR A 410 -13.75 17.06 1.13
CA TYR A 410 -15.00 17.82 1.12
C TYR A 410 -16.17 16.99 1.67
N ARG A 411 -16.31 15.75 1.19
CA ARG A 411 -17.37 14.84 1.63
C ARG A 411 -17.28 14.47 3.10
N PHE A 412 -16.08 14.29 3.62
CA PHE A 412 -15.85 14.01 5.02
C PHE A 412 -16.19 15.21 5.90
N ALA A 413 -15.87 16.44 5.46
CA ALA A 413 -16.23 17.66 6.16
C ALA A 413 -17.75 17.86 6.25
N VAL A 414 -18.48 17.59 5.16
CA VAL A 414 -19.96 17.78 5.12
C VAL A 414 -20.71 16.60 5.77
N ARG A 415 -20.27 15.37 5.52
CA ARG A 415 -20.90 14.15 6.06
C ARG A 415 -19.83 13.17 6.52
N PRO A 416 -19.27 13.38 7.72
CA PRO A 416 -18.22 12.52 8.24
C PRO A 416 -18.74 11.09 8.31
N ARG A 417 -17.93 10.16 7.80
CA ARG A 417 -18.13 8.72 7.83
C ARG A 417 -16.80 8.06 8.16
N TRP A 418 -16.83 7.05 9.03
CA TRP A 418 -15.60 6.38 9.47
C TRP A 418 -14.86 5.77 8.28
N GLN A 419 -15.60 5.28 7.28
CA GLN A 419 -15.03 4.69 6.08
C GLN A 419 -14.19 5.68 5.27
N THR A 420 -14.75 6.87 5.00
CA THR A 420 -14.02 7.93 4.27
C THR A 420 -12.89 8.49 5.12
N GLY A 421 -13.10 8.60 6.44
CA GLY A 421 -12.04 8.97 7.38
C GLY A 421 -10.86 8.03 7.31
N LEU A 422 -11.09 6.71 7.26
CA LEU A 422 -10.01 5.71 7.21
C LEU A 422 -9.21 5.79 5.91
N VAL A 423 -9.88 5.99 4.76
CA VAL A 423 -9.20 6.18 3.47
C VAL A 423 -8.34 7.44 3.50
N LEU A 424 -8.88 8.55 4.02
CA LEU A 424 -8.14 9.80 4.16
C LEU A 424 -6.97 9.69 5.15
N THR A 425 -7.14 8.96 6.26
CA THR A 425 -6.06 8.63 7.19
C THR A 425 -4.96 7.86 6.49
N GLY A 426 -5.31 6.86 5.67
CA GLY A 426 -4.33 6.12 4.87
C GLY A 426 -3.52 7.03 3.95
N ILE A 427 -4.21 7.85 3.15
CA ILE A 427 -3.56 8.85 2.28
C ILE A 427 -2.64 9.77 3.09
N ALA A 428 -3.15 10.38 4.16
CA ALA A 428 -2.41 11.32 4.98
C ALA A 428 -1.18 10.68 5.64
N ALA A 429 -1.33 9.48 6.22
CA ALA A 429 -0.25 8.77 6.90
C ALA A 429 0.88 8.38 5.95
N THR A 430 0.56 8.09 4.68
CA THR A 430 1.55 7.69 3.66
C THR A 430 2.14 8.86 2.88
N TYR A 431 1.57 10.07 3.01
CA TYR A 431 1.97 11.23 2.20
C TYR A 431 2.49 12.41 3.03
N VAL A 432 1.72 12.86 4.03
CA VAL A 432 2.00 14.09 4.78
C VAL A 432 3.37 14.09 5.45
N PRO A 433 3.84 12.99 6.07
CA PRO A 433 5.19 12.96 6.64
C PRO A 433 6.27 13.36 5.65
N TRP A 434 6.16 12.96 4.38
CA TRP A 434 7.17 13.27 3.35
C TRP A 434 7.18 14.75 2.95
N LEU A 435 6.09 15.48 3.13
CA LEU A 435 6.06 16.94 2.94
C LEU A 435 6.89 17.68 3.99
N LEU A 436 7.17 17.05 5.13
CA LEU A 436 7.97 17.64 6.20
C LEU A 436 9.48 17.50 5.96
N TYR A 437 9.90 16.77 4.91
CA TYR A 437 11.30 16.51 4.57
C TYR A 437 11.61 16.84 3.10
N PRO A 438 11.47 18.11 2.67
CA PRO A 438 11.67 18.49 1.27
C PRO A 438 13.12 18.33 0.78
N GLU A 439 14.10 18.50 1.66
CA GLU A 439 15.54 18.40 1.35
C GLU A 439 16.06 16.96 1.31
N ARG A 440 15.26 16.00 1.79
CA ARG A 440 15.67 14.59 1.82
C ARG A 440 15.64 14.02 0.41
N THR A 441 16.62 13.19 0.07
CA THR A 441 16.60 12.43 -1.18
C THR A 441 15.47 11.39 -1.13
N ILE A 442 14.36 11.71 -1.79
CA ILE A 442 13.14 10.88 -1.88
C ILE A 442 12.71 10.75 -3.35
N PHE A 443 11.93 9.71 -3.64
CA PHE A 443 11.60 9.31 -4.99
C PHE A 443 10.10 9.14 -5.16
N GLN A 444 9.60 9.35 -6.39
CA GLN A 444 8.18 9.20 -6.69
C GLN A 444 7.71 7.75 -6.44
N PHE A 445 8.58 6.74 -6.57
CA PHE A 445 8.14 5.36 -6.38
C PHE A 445 7.58 5.05 -4.97
N TYR A 446 7.82 5.93 -3.97
CA TYR A 446 7.24 5.82 -2.63
C TYR A 446 5.71 5.93 -2.63
N THR A 447 5.11 6.50 -3.68
CA THR A 447 3.65 6.61 -3.81
C THR A 447 2.93 5.26 -3.93
N VAL A 448 3.64 4.15 -4.15
CA VAL A 448 3.05 2.80 -4.19
C VAL A 448 2.34 2.45 -2.88
N VAL A 449 2.80 2.98 -1.74
CA VAL A 449 2.19 2.78 -0.42
C VAL A 449 0.89 3.59 -0.26
N MET A 450 0.82 4.74 -0.93
CA MET A 450 -0.34 5.64 -0.93
C MET A 450 -1.42 5.16 -1.93
N LEU A 451 -1.01 4.55 -3.03
CA LEU A 451 -1.84 4.16 -4.17
C LEU A 451 -3.10 3.35 -3.80
N PRO A 452 -3.08 2.36 -2.89
CA PRO A 452 -4.30 1.62 -2.53
C PRO A 452 -5.40 2.53 -1.96
N PHE A 453 -5.03 3.54 -1.17
CA PHE A 453 -5.98 4.49 -0.61
C PHE A 453 -6.48 5.50 -1.64
N VAL A 454 -5.63 5.87 -2.59
CA VAL A 454 -5.99 6.70 -3.75
C VAL A 454 -6.99 5.95 -4.65
N ALA A 455 -6.77 4.67 -4.91
CA ALA A 455 -7.68 3.81 -5.65
C ALA A 455 -9.06 3.69 -4.94
N LEU A 456 -9.07 3.61 -3.60
CA LEU A 456 -10.32 3.68 -2.82
C LEU A 456 -11.02 5.04 -2.96
N ALA A 457 -10.26 6.14 -2.90
CA ALA A 457 -10.82 7.48 -3.09
C ALA A 457 -11.46 7.62 -4.48
N LEU A 458 -10.78 7.17 -5.53
CA LEU A 458 -11.31 7.15 -6.89
C LEU A 458 -12.55 6.26 -6.98
N ALA A 459 -12.54 5.06 -6.40
CA ALA A 459 -13.71 4.18 -6.38
C ALA A 459 -14.93 4.84 -5.68
N TYR A 460 -14.70 5.63 -4.62
CA TYR A 460 -15.76 6.41 -3.97
C TYR A 460 -16.31 7.50 -4.88
N ALA A 461 -15.44 8.27 -5.54
CA ALA A 461 -15.86 9.29 -6.50
C ALA A 461 -16.63 8.69 -7.69
N LEU A 462 -16.14 7.60 -8.28
CA LEU A 462 -16.83 6.88 -9.36
C LEU A 462 -18.19 6.34 -8.92
N ARG A 463 -18.29 5.81 -7.69
CA ARG A 463 -19.58 5.38 -7.13
C ARG A 463 -20.55 6.55 -6.99
N ASP A 464 -20.08 7.69 -6.50
CA ASP A 464 -20.93 8.88 -6.37
C ASP A 464 -21.36 9.43 -7.75
N LEU A 465 -20.45 9.39 -8.73
CA LEU A 465 -20.71 9.78 -10.13
C LEU A 465 -21.73 8.86 -10.80
N SER A 466 -21.69 7.55 -10.50
CA SER A 466 -22.68 6.57 -11.00
C SER A 466 -24.12 6.87 -10.55
N GLY A 467 -24.28 7.71 -9.53
CA GLY A 467 -25.56 8.21 -9.06
C GLY A 467 -26.28 7.29 -8.08
N SER A 468 -27.04 7.90 -7.17
CA SER A 468 -27.91 7.18 -6.24
C SER A 468 -29.28 6.88 -6.86
N ALA A 469 -30.09 6.04 -6.20
CA ALA A 469 -31.45 5.73 -6.66
C ALA A 469 -32.39 6.94 -6.66
N SER A 470 -32.04 8.04 -5.99
CA SER A 470 -32.83 9.29 -6.00
C SER A 470 -32.58 10.17 -7.22
N PHE A 471 -31.54 9.88 -8.01
CA PHE A 471 -31.29 10.63 -9.25
C PHE A 471 -32.28 10.21 -10.33
N ASP A 472 -32.67 11.14 -11.19
CA ASP A 472 -33.44 10.80 -12.39
C ASP A 472 -32.65 9.80 -13.26
N ALA A 473 -33.38 9.00 -14.03
CA ALA A 473 -32.79 7.88 -14.75
C ALA A 473 -31.81 8.30 -15.85
N VAL A 474 -31.99 9.48 -16.44
CA VAL A 474 -31.11 9.99 -17.51
C VAL A 474 -29.77 10.36 -16.89
N ARG A 475 -29.78 11.15 -15.81
CA ARG A 475 -28.58 11.52 -15.05
C ARG A 475 -27.83 10.30 -14.54
N ARG A 476 -28.54 9.32 -13.99
CA ARG A 476 -27.95 8.07 -13.49
C ARG A 476 -27.34 7.24 -14.62
N ALA A 477 -28.02 7.12 -15.76
CA ALA A 477 -27.50 6.40 -16.92
C ALA A 477 -26.24 7.07 -17.49
N ASN A 478 -26.22 8.40 -17.57
CA ASN A 478 -25.04 9.14 -18.03
C ASN A 478 -23.87 9.02 -17.06
N GLY A 479 -24.13 9.10 -15.75
CA GLY A 479 -23.10 8.86 -14.73
C GLY A 479 -22.47 7.48 -14.82
N GLN A 480 -23.29 6.43 -14.99
CA GLN A 480 -22.80 5.05 -15.17
C GLN A 480 -22.02 4.86 -16.48
N ARG A 481 -22.47 5.47 -17.59
CA ARG A 481 -21.73 5.46 -18.87
C ARG A 481 -20.37 6.11 -18.72
N LEU A 482 -20.29 7.26 -18.04
CA LEU A 482 -19.04 7.96 -17.82
C LEU A 482 -18.07 7.12 -16.97
N VAL A 483 -18.56 6.41 -15.95
CA VAL A 483 -17.74 5.46 -15.18
C VAL A 483 -17.16 4.37 -16.10
N TRP A 484 -17.97 3.80 -17.01
CA TRP A 484 -17.46 2.81 -17.99
C TRP A 484 -16.40 3.40 -18.92
N VAL A 485 -16.62 4.60 -19.44
CA VAL A 485 -15.63 5.30 -20.29
C VAL A 485 -14.31 5.49 -19.55
N ILE A 486 -14.36 5.93 -18.29
CA ILE A 486 -13.16 6.11 -17.45
C ILE A 486 -12.45 4.77 -17.25
N LEU A 487 -13.17 3.70 -16.89
CA LEU A 487 -12.55 2.39 -16.66
C LEU A 487 -11.94 1.80 -17.93
N ILE A 488 -12.60 1.96 -19.09
CA ILE A 488 -12.05 1.52 -20.38
C ILE A 488 -10.80 2.32 -20.73
N ALA A 489 -10.84 3.65 -20.58
CA ALA A 489 -9.68 4.51 -20.81
C ALA A 489 -8.50 4.12 -19.91
N VAL A 490 -8.74 3.82 -18.64
CA VAL A 490 -7.72 3.30 -17.72
C VAL A 490 -7.06 2.04 -18.29
N LEU A 491 -7.85 1.05 -18.73
CA LEU A 491 -7.31 -0.20 -19.30
C LEU A 491 -6.51 0.03 -20.58
N VAL A 492 -6.96 0.93 -21.45
CA VAL A 492 -6.24 1.32 -22.67
C VAL A 492 -4.90 1.96 -22.32
N LEU A 493 -4.86 2.87 -21.34
CA LEU A 493 -3.61 3.48 -20.89
C LEU A 493 -2.69 2.42 -20.26
N THR A 494 -3.21 1.49 -19.46
CA THR A 494 -2.38 0.39 -18.95
C THR A 494 -1.77 -0.42 -20.09
N ALA A 495 -2.55 -0.79 -21.11
CA ALA A 495 -2.05 -1.52 -22.27
C ALA A 495 -1.00 -0.72 -23.06
N PHE A 496 -1.16 0.62 -23.14
CA PHE A 496 -0.21 1.52 -23.78
C PHE A 496 1.16 1.48 -23.07
N TRP A 497 1.21 1.67 -21.74
CA TRP A 497 2.50 1.64 -21.00
C TRP A 497 3.05 0.25 -20.68
N TYR A 498 2.25 -0.82 -20.76
CA TYR A 498 2.67 -2.15 -20.30
C TYR A 498 3.99 -2.66 -20.92
N PRO A 499 4.28 -2.46 -22.23
CA PRO A 499 5.58 -2.83 -22.81
C PRO A 499 6.76 -2.14 -22.10
N ILE A 500 6.62 -0.85 -21.76
CA ILE A 500 7.64 -0.06 -21.06
C ILE A 500 7.70 -0.42 -19.57
N GLN A 501 6.64 -0.95 -18.98
CA GLN A 501 6.65 -1.37 -17.57
C GLN A 501 7.27 -2.75 -17.37
N THR A 502 7.47 -3.49 -18.47
CA THR A 502 7.93 -4.89 -18.46
C THR A 502 9.24 -5.08 -19.21
N ALA A 503 9.96 -4.00 -19.54
CA ALA A 503 11.19 -4.02 -20.32
C ALA A 503 11.06 -4.75 -21.66
N THR A 504 9.88 -4.69 -22.29
CA THR A 504 9.70 -5.19 -23.65
C THR A 504 10.46 -4.29 -24.62
N THR A 505 11.21 -4.88 -25.56
CA THR A 505 11.92 -4.12 -26.59
C THR A 505 10.92 -3.38 -27.48
N VAL A 506 11.06 -2.06 -27.56
CA VAL A 506 10.20 -1.19 -28.38
C VAL A 506 11.04 -0.20 -29.20
N PRO A 507 10.54 0.30 -30.34
CA PRO A 507 11.20 1.39 -31.06
C PRO A 507 11.37 2.63 -30.19
N TYR A 508 12.45 3.39 -30.39
CA TYR A 508 12.72 4.62 -29.64
C TYR A 508 11.55 5.62 -29.69
N ASP A 509 10.93 5.81 -30.86
CA ASP A 509 9.77 6.71 -31.01
C ASP A 509 8.55 6.25 -30.21
N PHE A 510 8.37 4.93 -30.05
CA PHE A 510 7.33 4.39 -29.19
C PHE A 510 7.64 4.77 -27.74
N TRP A 511 8.84 4.51 -27.23
CA TRP A 511 9.24 4.94 -25.88
C TRP A 511 9.06 6.45 -25.68
N ARG A 512 9.50 7.27 -26.64
CA ARG A 512 9.39 8.74 -26.59
C ARG A 512 7.94 9.21 -26.47
N LEU A 513 7.00 8.57 -27.18
CA LEU A 513 5.56 8.91 -27.14
C LEU A 513 4.94 8.74 -25.73
N HIS A 514 5.56 7.92 -24.86
CA HIS A 514 5.07 7.68 -23.51
C HIS A 514 5.50 8.75 -22.50
N ASN A 515 6.42 9.64 -22.89
CA ASN A 515 6.92 10.72 -22.07
C ASN A 515 6.08 11.98 -22.29
N TRP A 516 4.93 12.04 -21.61
CA TRP A 516 3.96 13.13 -21.78
C TRP A 516 4.40 14.45 -21.15
N LEU A 517 5.22 14.40 -20.11
CA LEU A 517 5.78 15.58 -19.44
C LEU A 517 7.29 15.63 -19.63
N PRO A 518 7.91 16.83 -19.69
CA PRO A 518 9.36 16.97 -19.85
C PRO A 518 10.16 16.25 -18.75
N GLY A 519 9.64 16.20 -17.52
CA GLY A 519 10.30 15.55 -16.39
C GLY A 519 10.24 14.02 -16.42
N TRP A 520 9.65 13.39 -17.43
CA TRP A 520 9.59 11.92 -17.54
C TRP A 520 10.81 11.32 -18.26
N ILE A 521 11.71 12.17 -18.77
CA ILE A 521 12.98 11.79 -19.42
C ILE A 521 14.16 12.14 -18.52
#